data_AF-A0A2D7ZJA9-F1
#
_entry.id   AF-A0A2D7ZJA9-F1
#
_cell.length_a   1.000
_cell.length_b   1.000
_cell.length_c   1.000
_cell.angle_alpha   90.00
_cell.angle_beta   90.00
_cell.angle_gamma   90.00
#
_symmetry.space_group_name_H-M   'P 1'
#
loop_
_entity.id
_entity.type
_entity.pdbx_description
1 polymer ?
#
loop_
_entity_poly.entity_id
_entity_poly.type
_entity_poly.pdbx_seq_one_letter_code
_entity_poly.pdbx_strand_id
1 'polypeptide(L)'
;MLNYATVAAALGALTLAGCAAAPQASAPTSQAMAANATEPGRACFRVGGIRGQKIVDRNTVLFRTSVGPQDVFRVTMRNGCLNTATSDPLVLIPSGGSDTVCDRMDLDVRVASPIGSTPCLVQEVRKLNSAQIAALGPGERP
;
A
#
# COMPACT_ATOMS: atom_id res chain seq x y z
N MET A 1 25.65 57.08 2.28
CA MET A 1 24.56 56.08 2.22
C MET A 1 23.38 56.61 3.01
N LEU A 2 22.18 56.44 2.48
CA LEU A 2 20.95 57.22 2.69
C LEU A 2 20.49 57.45 4.14
N ASN A 3 20.25 58.73 4.47
CA ASN A 3 19.29 59.22 5.48
C ASN A 3 17.85 59.04 4.96
N TYR A 4 16.88 58.67 5.80
CA TYR A 4 15.51 59.21 5.74
C TYR A 4 14.86 59.21 7.12
N ALA A 5 14.63 60.41 7.63
CA ALA A 5 13.81 60.72 8.78
C ALA A 5 12.32 60.62 8.42
N THR A 6 11.55 60.01 9.33
CA THR A 6 10.16 60.30 9.75
C THR A 6 9.21 61.06 8.80
N VAL A 7 8.03 60.50 8.47
CA VAL A 7 6.76 61.26 8.40
C VAL A 7 5.52 60.37 8.70
N ALA A 8 4.76 60.83 9.70
CA ALA A 8 3.31 60.87 9.94
C ALA A 8 2.39 59.62 10.02
N ALA A 9 1.75 59.58 11.18
CA ALA A 9 0.47 58.96 11.51
C ALA A 9 -0.70 59.42 10.63
N ALA A 10 -1.69 58.53 10.45
CA ALA A 10 -3.08 58.92 10.22
C ALA A 10 -4.00 58.02 11.04
N LEU A 11 -4.62 58.63 12.05
CA LEU A 11 -5.76 58.13 12.81
C LEU A 11 -7.00 58.11 11.91
N GLY A 12 -7.76 57.01 11.94
CA GLY A 12 -9.10 56.90 11.35
C GLY A 12 -10.03 56.21 12.34
N ALA A 13 -11.01 56.97 12.83
CA ALA A 13 -11.81 56.70 14.01
C ALA A 13 -12.99 55.73 13.79
N LEU A 14 -13.50 55.25 14.94
CA LEU A 14 -14.66 54.37 15.16
C LEU A 14 -15.98 54.91 14.56
N THR A 15 -16.84 53.99 14.11
CA THR A 15 -18.30 54.18 14.11
C THR A 15 -19.01 52.99 14.75
N LEU A 16 -19.94 53.30 15.66
CA LEU A 16 -20.69 52.42 16.55
C LEU A 16 -21.93 51.76 15.87
N ALA A 17 -22.42 50.72 16.56
CA ALA A 17 -23.83 50.39 16.83
C ALA A 17 -24.64 49.54 15.81
N GLY A 18 -25.30 48.51 16.34
CA GLY A 18 -26.55 47.97 15.79
C GLY A 18 -26.79 46.47 16.03
N CYS A 19 -27.56 46.12 17.08
CA CYS A 19 -28.10 44.78 17.31
C CYS A 19 -29.06 44.33 16.20
N ALA A 20 -28.98 43.07 15.77
CA ALA A 20 -30.12 42.34 15.20
C ALA A 20 -29.98 40.83 15.42
N ALA A 21 -31.11 40.21 15.75
CA ALA A 21 -31.28 38.84 16.20
C ALA A 21 -30.97 37.77 15.13
N ALA A 22 -30.73 36.55 15.62
CA ALA A 22 -30.43 35.33 14.85
C ALA A 22 -31.47 34.98 13.78
N PRO A 23 -31.00 34.30 12.71
CA PRO A 23 -31.68 33.12 12.19
C PRO A 23 -30.76 31.90 12.26
N GLN A 24 -31.31 30.83 12.82
CA GLN A 24 -30.79 29.48 12.75
C GLN A 24 -30.90 29.01 11.28
N ALA A 25 -29.80 28.63 10.63
CA ALA A 25 -29.87 27.84 9.41
C ALA A 25 -28.54 27.13 9.10
N SER A 26 -28.65 25.81 9.08
CA SER A 26 -27.88 24.89 8.24
C SER A 26 -26.41 24.70 8.61
N ALA A 27 -26.17 23.72 9.48
CA ALA A 27 -24.90 23.01 9.49
C ALA A 27 -24.56 22.56 8.06
N PRO A 28 -23.36 22.85 7.52
CA PRO A 28 -22.92 22.21 6.30
C PRO A 28 -22.75 20.74 6.62
N THR A 29 -23.70 19.93 6.16
CA THR A 29 -23.56 18.49 6.09
C THR A 29 -22.34 18.24 5.23
N SER A 30 -21.20 17.97 5.87
CA SER A 30 -19.96 17.61 5.19
C SER A 30 -20.09 16.18 4.67
N GLN A 31 -21.02 15.99 3.74
CA GLN A 31 -21.14 14.80 2.91
C GLN A 31 -20.30 15.01 1.67
N ALA A 32 -18.99 14.84 1.86
CA ALA A 32 -18.10 14.42 0.80
C ALA A 32 -16.87 13.84 1.49
N MET A 33 -17.07 12.69 2.15
CA MET A 33 -15.97 11.74 2.32
C MET A 33 -15.68 11.24 0.90
N ALA A 34 -14.98 12.09 0.12
CA ALA A 34 -14.29 11.68 -1.06
C ALA A 34 -13.45 10.49 -0.60
N ALA A 35 -13.75 9.33 -1.18
CA ALA A 35 -12.95 8.14 -1.05
C ALA A 35 -11.53 8.53 -1.46
N ASN A 36 -10.75 8.95 -0.46
CA ASN A 36 -9.31 8.96 -0.56
C ASN A 36 -9.02 7.50 -0.89
N ALA A 37 -8.65 7.24 -2.13
CA ALA A 37 -7.82 6.11 -2.44
C ALA A 37 -6.59 6.30 -1.56
N THR A 38 -6.67 5.81 -0.33
CA THR A 38 -5.55 5.74 0.59
C THR A 38 -4.47 5.05 -0.20
N GLU A 39 -3.49 5.83 -0.62
CA GLU A 39 -2.25 5.33 -1.16
C GLU A 39 -1.85 4.19 -0.23
N PRO A 40 -1.75 2.94 -0.70
CA PRO A 40 -1.64 1.81 0.19
C PRO A 40 -0.36 2.03 1.01
N GLY A 41 -0.53 2.46 2.27
CA GLY A 41 0.59 2.61 3.18
C GLY A 41 1.37 1.32 3.13
N ARG A 42 2.70 1.40 2.94
CA ARG A 42 3.54 0.24 2.60
C ARG A 42 3.17 -0.93 3.48
N ALA A 43 2.43 -1.87 2.90
CA ALA A 43 1.91 -3.00 3.62
C ALA A 43 3.02 -4.04 3.62
N CYS A 44 3.45 -4.42 4.81
CA CYS A 44 4.49 -5.42 4.97
C CYS A 44 3.89 -6.72 5.49
N PHE A 45 4.58 -7.83 5.22
CA PHE A 45 4.28 -9.12 5.82
C PHE A 45 5.55 -9.79 6.31
N ARG A 46 5.40 -10.76 7.23
CA ARG A 46 6.52 -11.60 7.65
C ARG A 46 6.57 -12.89 6.84
N VAL A 47 7.76 -13.29 6.41
CA VAL A 47 7.94 -14.54 5.65
C VAL A 47 7.51 -15.74 6.49
N GLY A 48 7.87 -15.79 7.78
CA GLY A 48 7.40 -16.82 8.72
C GLY A 48 5.89 -16.79 9.01
N GLY A 49 5.20 -15.71 8.62
CA GLY A 49 3.75 -15.58 8.73
C GLY A 49 2.97 -16.17 7.56
N ILE A 50 3.63 -16.62 6.49
CA ILE A 50 2.96 -17.16 5.31
C ILE A 50 2.25 -18.47 5.66
N ARG A 51 0.96 -18.53 5.38
CA ARG A 51 0.05 -19.66 5.64
C ARG A 51 -0.39 -20.40 4.39
N GLY A 52 -0.14 -19.85 3.22
CA GLY A 52 -0.53 -20.41 1.95
C GLY A 52 0.11 -19.65 0.81
N GLN A 53 0.35 -20.35 -0.29
CA GLN A 53 0.84 -19.75 -1.53
C GLN A 53 0.07 -20.30 -2.72
N LYS A 54 -0.13 -19.47 -3.73
CA LYS A 54 -0.73 -19.88 -4.99
C LYS A 54 -0.01 -19.22 -6.16
N ILE A 55 0.54 -20.03 -7.05
CA ILE A 55 1.04 -19.59 -8.34
C ILE A 55 -0.16 -19.46 -9.27
N VAL A 56 -0.38 -18.26 -9.80
CA VAL A 56 -1.51 -17.98 -10.71
C VAL A 56 -1.06 -17.89 -12.16
N ASP A 57 0.20 -17.50 -12.40
CA ASP A 57 0.84 -17.49 -13.71
C ASP A 57 2.36 -17.68 -13.57
N ARG A 58 3.11 -17.65 -14.68
CA ARG A 58 4.58 -17.88 -14.69
C ARG A 58 5.40 -16.79 -14.00
N ASN A 59 4.77 -15.71 -13.59
CA ASN A 59 5.39 -14.54 -12.99
C ASN A 59 4.76 -14.18 -11.64
N THR A 60 3.56 -14.65 -11.34
CA THR A 60 2.78 -14.17 -10.20
C THR A 60 2.52 -15.27 -9.20
N VAL A 61 2.89 -15.00 -7.95
CA VAL A 61 2.52 -15.79 -6.78
C VAL A 61 1.72 -14.93 -5.80
N LEU A 62 0.71 -15.53 -5.19
CA LEU A 62 -0.10 -14.94 -4.14
C LEU A 62 0.25 -15.61 -2.82
N PHE A 63 0.61 -14.82 -1.81
CA PHE A 63 0.88 -15.29 -0.45
C PHE A 63 -0.26 -14.89 0.48
N ARG A 64 -0.78 -15.84 1.23
CA ARG A 64 -1.70 -15.57 2.33
C ARG A 64 -0.91 -15.51 3.64
N THR A 65 -1.04 -14.42 4.39
CA THR A 65 -0.25 -14.20 5.62
C THR A 65 -1.09 -14.25 6.89
N SER A 66 -2.42 -14.18 6.77
CA SER A 66 -3.34 -14.31 7.89
C SER A 66 -4.13 -15.61 7.82
N VAL A 67 -4.75 -15.97 8.94
CA VAL A 67 -5.66 -17.11 9.03
C VAL A 67 -6.96 -16.83 8.26
N GLY A 68 -7.33 -15.55 8.08
CA GLY A 68 -8.46 -15.12 7.26
C GLY A 68 -8.07 -14.73 5.83
N PRO A 69 -9.06 -14.57 4.92
CA PRO A 69 -8.83 -14.28 3.50
C PRO A 69 -8.38 -12.84 3.21
N GLN A 70 -8.20 -12.00 4.23
CA GLN A 70 -8.06 -10.54 4.05
C GLN A 70 -6.61 -10.09 3.82
N ASP A 71 -5.62 -10.94 4.09
CA ASP A 71 -4.21 -10.58 3.94
C ASP A 71 -3.55 -11.46 2.87
N VAL A 72 -3.78 -11.05 1.62
CA VAL A 72 -3.15 -11.64 0.45
C VAL A 72 -2.18 -10.63 -0.17
N PHE A 73 -0.94 -11.05 -0.35
CA PHE A 73 0.10 -10.29 -1.01
C PHE A 73 0.36 -10.90 -2.38
N ARG A 74 0.38 -10.05 -3.41
CA ARG A 74 0.82 -10.42 -4.75
C ARG A 74 2.30 -10.10 -4.88
N VAL A 75 3.06 -11.10 -5.31
CA VAL A 75 4.45 -10.95 -5.69
C VAL A 75 4.57 -11.28 -7.17
N THR A 76 5.05 -10.30 -7.94
CA THR A 76 5.25 -10.41 -9.38
C THR A 76 6.75 -10.52 -9.66
N MET A 77 7.12 -11.43 -10.53
CA MET A 77 8.49 -11.75 -10.94
C MET A 77 8.71 -11.41 -12.41
N ARG A 78 9.97 -11.38 -12.83
CA ARG A 78 10.33 -11.21 -14.24
C ARG A 78 10.58 -12.56 -14.92
N ASN A 79 10.52 -12.53 -16.26
CA ASN A 79 11.04 -13.58 -17.15
C ASN A 79 10.41 -14.97 -17.01
N GLY A 80 9.17 -15.10 -16.51
CA GLY A 80 8.48 -16.38 -16.47
C GLY A 80 9.15 -17.39 -15.54
N CYS A 81 9.61 -16.94 -14.39
CA CYS A 81 10.41 -17.74 -13.47
C CYS A 81 9.66 -18.95 -12.86
N LEU A 82 8.34 -18.89 -12.79
CA LEU A 82 7.50 -19.91 -12.18
C LEU A 82 6.96 -20.87 -13.22
N ASN A 83 6.83 -22.13 -12.82
CA ASN A 83 6.12 -23.16 -13.55
C ASN A 83 4.67 -23.26 -13.03
N THR A 84 3.70 -23.11 -13.92
CA THR A 84 2.27 -23.20 -13.56
C THR A 84 1.75 -24.63 -13.51
N ALA A 85 2.49 -25.60 -14.07
CA ALA A 85 2.07 -27.00 -14.14
C ALA A 85 2.33 -27.78 -12.84
N THR A 86 3.19 -27.25 -11.96
CA THR A 86 3.54 -27.85 -10.68
C THR A 86 3.64 -26.73 -9.67
N SER A 87 3.11 -26.89 -8.46
CA SER A 87 3.38 -25.90 -7.40
C SER A 87 4.89 -25.91 -7.13
N ASP A 88 5.60 -24.90 -7.64
CA ASP A 88 7.04 -24.82 -7.46
C ASP A 88 7.39 -24.73 -5.96
N PRO A 89 8.40 -25.48 -5.50
CA PRO A 89 8.92 -25.31 -4.15
C PRO A 89 9.70 -23.99 -4.09
N LEU A 90 9.03 -22.94 -3.62
CA LEU A 90 9.62 -21.62 -3.47
C LEU A 90 10.46 -21.54 -2.19
N VAL A 91 11.66 -20.99 -2.32
CA VAL A 91 12.54 -20.60 -1.22
C VAL A 91 12.50 -19.08 -1.11
N LEU A 92 12.02 -18.59 0.03
CA LEU A 92 11.90 -17.16 0.31
C LEU A 92 13.03 -16.76 1.25
N ILE A 93 13.86 -15.81 0.81
CA ILE A 93 15.01 -15.33 1.56
C ILE A 93 14.82 -13.84 1.80
N PRO A 94 14.48 -13.43 3.03
CA PRO A 94 14.42 -12.01 3.37
C PRO A 94 15.83 -11.40 3.36
N SER A 95 15.99 -10.29 2.65
CA SER A 95 17.28 -9.59 2.46
C SER A 95 17.43 -8.33 3.33
N GLY A 96 16.35 -7.83 3.92
CA GLY A 96 16.31 -6.57 4.67
C GLY A 96 16.80 -6.63 6.13
N GLY A 97 17.55 -7.68 6.53
CA GLY A 97 18.01 -7.87 7.92
C GLY A 97 16.88 -8.17 8.93
N SER A 98 15.65 -8.33 8.45
CA SER A 98 14.49 -8.75 9.24
C SER A 98 13.65 -9.74 8.43
N ASP A 99 12.81 -10.52 9.11
CA ASP A 99 11.87 -11.44 8.44
C ASP A 99 10.68 -10.72 7.78
N THR A 100 10.70 -9.38 7.74
CA THR A 100 9.61 -8.55 7.22
C THR A 100 9.91 -8.09 5.79
N VAL A 101 8.97 -8.30 4.88
CA VAL A 101 9.01 -7.89 3.48
C VAL A 101 8.01 -6.77 3.26
N CYS A 102 8.50 -5.61 2.83
CA CYS A 102 7.68 -4.44 2.51
C CYS A 102 7.72 -4.10 1.02
N ASP A 103 8.84 -4.38 0.36
CA ASP A 103 9.07 -4.10 -1.05
C ASP A 103 9.86 -5.24 -1.73
N ARG A 104 10.02 -5.15 -3.05
CA ARG A 104 10.75 -6.11 -3.89
C ARG A 104 12.20 -6.36 -3.46
N MET A 105 12.85 -5.37 -2.83
CA MET A 105 14.26 -5.47 -2.42
C MET A 105 14.44 -6.24 -1.11
N ASP A 106 13.36 -6.41 -0.35
CA ASP A 106 13.38 -7.10 0.96
C ASP A 106 13.22 -8.61 0.82
N LEU A 107 12.99 -9.12 -0.40
CA LEU A 107 12.71 -10.51 -0.68
C LEU A 107 13.47 -11.00 -1.92
N ASP A 108 14.37 -11.96 -1.71
CA ASP A 108 14.88 -12.84 -2.77
C ASP A 108 14.01 -14.09 -2.81
N VAL A 109 13.53 -14.45 -4.01
CA VAL A 109 12.74 -15.67 -4.22
C VAL A 109 13.51 -16.58 -5.13
N ARG A 110 13.56 -17.86 -4.77
CA ARG A 110 14.19 -18.89 -5.60
C ARG A 110 13.25 -20.05 -5.81
N VAL A 111 13.32 -20.67 -6.99
CA VAL A 111 12.64 -21.94 -7.26
C VAL A 111 13.61 -23.05 -6.93
N ALA A 112 13.26 -23.91 -5.98
CA ALA A 112 14.04 -25.09 -5.66
C ALA A 112 13.87 -26.15 -6.76
N SER A 113 14.95 -26.89 -6.99
CA SER A 113 15.07 -27.97 -7.95
C SER A 113 15.92 -29.07 -7.32
N PRO A 114 15.91 -30.31 -7.86
CA PRO A 114 16.70 -31.40 -7.30
C PRO A 114 18.21 -31.14 -7.22
N ILE A 115 18.74 -30.21 -8.03
CA ILE A 115 20.18 -29.92 -8.15
C ILE A 115 20.55 -28.60 -7.44
N GLY A 116 19.58 -27.82 -6.95
CA GLY A 116 19.83 -26.53 -6.31
C GLY A 116 18.63 -25.60 -6.38
N SER A 117 18.85 -24.29 -6.25
CA SER A 117 17.78 -23.29 -6.39
C SER A 117 18.15 -22.24 -7.42
N THR A 118 17.18 -21.83 -8.23
CA THR A 118 17.36 -20.80 -9.27
C THR A 118 16.72 -19.50 -8.81
N PRO A 119 17.43 -18.37 -8.83
CA PRO A 119 16.87 -17.09 -8.39
C PRO A 119 15.82 -16.56 -9.36
N CYS A 120 14.76 -16.01 -8.79
CA CYS A 120 13.67 -15.33 -9.48
C CYS A 120 13.69 -13.84 -9.13
N LEU A 121 13.84 -13.00 -10.15
CA LEU A 121 13.89 -11.57 -9.95
C LEU A 121 12.49 -11.02 -9.60
N VAL A 122 12.32 -10.59 -8.36
CA VAL A 122 11.10 -9.93 -7.89
C VAL A 122 11.00 -8.55 -8.52
N GLN A 123 9.87 -8.28 -9.17
CA GLN A 123 9.57 -7.01 -9.81
C GLN A 123 8.73 -6.11 -8.91
N GLU A 124 7.75 -6.68 -8.21
CA GLU A 124 6.77 -5.95 -7.41
C GLU A 124 6.27 -6.83 -6.26
N VAL A 125 6.05 -6.20 -5.10
CA VAL A 125 5.37 -6.78 -3.94
C VAL A 125 4.26 -5.83 -3.55
N ARG A 126 3.01 -6.31 -3.48
CA ARG A 126 1.87 -5.47 -3.08
C ARG A 126 0.81 -6.24 -2.33
N LYS A 127 0.12 -5.57 -1.41
CA LYS A 127 -1.08 -6.11 -0.76
C LYS A 127 -2.29 -5.97 -1.68
N LEU A 128 -3.09 -7.03 -1.79
CA LEU A 128 -4.38 -6.97 -2.47
C LEU A 128 -5.45 -6.44 -1.52
N ASN A 129 -6.32 -5.57 -2.03
CA ASN A 129 -7.51 -5.15 -1.29
C ASN A 129 -8.64 -6.20 -1.41
N SER A 130 -9.67 -6.08 -0.57
CA SER A 130 -10.76 -7.06 -0.52
C SER A 130 -11.50 -7.22 -1.86
N ALA A 131 -11.63 -6.14 -2.65
CA ALA A 131 -12.25 -6.22 -3.97
C ALA A 131 -11.39 -7.01 -4.98
N GLN A 132 -10.07 -6.83 -4.95
CA GLN A 132 -9.13 -7.59 -5.77
C GLN A 132 -9.08 -9.06 -5.38
N ILE A 133 -9.17 -9.38 -4.09
CA ILE A 133 -9.23 -10.76 -3.59
C ILE A 133 -10.54 -11.43 -3.99
N ALA A 134 -11.66 -10.69 -3.94
CA ALA A 134 -12.96 -11.18 -4.40
C ALA A 134 -12.95 -11.47 -5.90
N ALA A 135 -12.22 -10.67 -6.69
CA ALA A 135 -12.07 -10.84 -8.13
C ALA A 135 -11.13 -12.01 -8.54
N LEU A 136 -10.42 -12.64 -7.60
CA LEU A 136 -9.65 -13.86 -7.90
C LEU A 136 -10.58 -14.99 -8.33
N GLY A 137 -10.18 -15.69 -9.39
CA GLY A 137 -10.93 -16.82 -9.96
C GLY A 137 -11.04 -18.01 -9.01
N PRO A 138 -11.94 -18.95 -9.31
CA PRO A 138 -12.08 -20.17 -8.52
C PRO A 138 -10.75 -20.95 -8.50
N GLY A 139 -10.22 -21.20 -7.30
CA GLY A 139 -8.95 -21.93 -7.10
C GLY A 139 -7.67 -21.09 -7.17
N GLU A 140 -7.76 -19.77 -7.41
CA GLU A 140 -6.62 -18.84 -7.36
C GLU A 140 -6.36 -18.29 -5.95
N ARG A 141 -7.30 -18.50 -5.02
CA ARG A 141 -7.14 -18.05 -3.64
C ARG A 141 -6.21 -19.01 -2.87
N PRO A 142 -5.12 -18.51 -2.27
CA PRO A 142 -4.22 -19.30 -1.42
C PRO A 142 -4.80 -19.65 -0.05
#